data_AF-A0A386C7D4-F1
#
_entry.id   AF-A0A386C7D4-F1
#
_cell.length_a   1.000
_cell.length_b   1.000
_cell.length_c   1.000
_cell.angle_alpha   90.00
_cell.angle_beta   90.00
_cell.angle_gamma   90.00
#
_symmetry.space_group_name_H-M   'P 1'
#
loop_
_entity.id
_entity.type
_entity.pdbx_description
1 polymer ?
#
loop_
_entity_poly.entity_id
_entity_poly.type
_entity_poly.pdbx_seq_one_letter_code
_entity_poly.pdbx_strand_id
1 'polypeptide(L)'
;SLASRGLPEGGGVGFEIFDKQQLGQTDFLQHLNFQRALQGELGRTIAELGGVESARVHLAIPERSLFVSQDRRPSASVVVRLAQGRALSREQIDGIVHLVASSVQGMAPDAVTVVDEGGRMLTAERGGDDDALAAKGGALEYQRGIERTAEERIESLLSTVVGAGKVKARVAATVDFSRTERKEETYDPDRTAVTESRLTREETNGAKVAAGAPGTASNLTNDPATIAGETGGPRTEKRDETQKFEVSKTLVTTVAPVGSVKNLSVAVLIDGTYREESGKRVFVPRTDDEIEKMTALVASAVGISEARGDRLEVTSAPF
;
A
#
# COMPACT_ATOMS: atom_id res chain seq x y z
N SER A 1 53.37 0.92 27.02
CA SER A 1 52.74 -0.09 26.16
C SER A 1 51.27 -0.18 26.54
N LEU A 2 50.37 0.29 25.68
CA LEU A 2 48.92 0.40 25.94
C LEU A 2 48.19 -0.96 26.01
N ALA A 3 48.90 -2.07 25.85
CA ALA A 3 48.36 -3.43 25.85
C ALA A 3 48.10 -4.04 27.24
N SER A 4 48.42 -3.35 28.36
CA SER A 4 48.35 -3.92 29.71
C SER A 4 47.08 -3.58 30.52
N ARG A 5 46.06 -2.95 29.92
CA ARG A 5 44.87 -2.50 30.66
C ARG A 5 43.62 -3.36 30.52
N GLY A 6 43.61 -4.44 29.73
CA GLY A 6 42.51 -5.42 29.73
C GLY A 6 41.10 -4.85 29.50
N LEU A 7 41.01 -3.61 29.02
CA LEU A 7 39.78 -2.91 28.71
C LEU A 7 39.54 -3.16 27.23
N PRO A 8 38.53 -3.95 26.82
CA PRO A 8 38.09 -3.90 25.45
C PRO A 8 37.66 -2.45 25.18
N GLU A 9 38.28 -1.81 24.18
CA GLU A 9 37.75 -0.57 23.62
C GLU A 9 36.27 -0.81 23.31
N GLY A 10 35.42 0.16 23.62
CA GLY A 10 33.98 0.01 23.89
C GLY A 10 33.07 -0.52 22.77
N GLY A 11 33.57 -1.28 21.80
CA GLY A 11 32.79 -2.12 20.90
C GLY A 11 32.47 -3.47 21.54
N GLY A 12 31.23 -3.93 21.38
CA GLY A 12 30.83 -5.25 21.84
C GLY A 12 31.70 -6.38 21.27
N VAL A 13 31.68 -7.54 21.94
CA VAL A 13 32.33 -8.76 21.45
C VAL A 13 31.60 -9.22 20.17
N GLY A 14 32.33 -9.35 19.07
CA GLY A 14 31.82 -9.83 17.78
C GLY A 14 32.06 -11.33 17.62
N PHE A 15 32.30 -11.79 16.39
CA PHE A 15 32.58 -13.21 16.12
C PHE A 15 33.93 -13.70 16.66
N GLU A 16 34.79 -12.81 17.19
CA GLU A 16 36.08 -13.19 17.78
C GLU A 16 35.92 -14.09 19.02
N ILE A 17 34.72 -14.15 19.60
CA ILE A 17 34.40 -15.10 20.69
C ILE A 17 34.54 -16.57 20.26
N PHE A 18 34.43 -16.86 18.96
CA PHE A 18 34.54 -18.22 18.41
C PHE A 18 35.98 -18.66 18.14
N ASP A 19 36.94 -17.73 18.09
CA ASP A 19 38.36 -18.04 17.84
C ASP A 19 38.99 -18.81 19.01
N LYS A 20 38.40 -18.69 20.21
CA LYS A 20 38.80 -19.43 21.42
C LYS A 20 37.89 -20.62 21.62
N GLN A 21 38.16 -21.71 20.91
CA GLN A 21 37.41 -22.96 21.10
C GLN A 21 37.64 -23.55 22.50
N GLN A 22 36.61 -23.47 23.34
CA GLN A 22 36.54 -24.25 24.58
C GLN A 22 35.89 -25.60 24.27
N LEU A 23 36.59 -26.70 24.56
CA LEU A 23 36.05 -28.06 24.44
C LEU A 23 34.93 -28.27 25.48
N GLY A 24 33.80 -28.83 25.06
CA GLY A 24 32.66 -29.15 25.93
C GLY A 24 31.54 -28.10 26.02
N GLN A 25 31.42 -27.20 25.04
CA GLN A 25 30.29 -26.25 24.98
C GLN A 25 28.96 -26.94 24.69
N THR A 26 27.90 -26.45 25.35
CA THR A 26 26.51 -26.88 25.10
C THR A 26 25.91 -26.09 23.95
N ASP A 27 24.90 -26.65 23.29
CA ASP A 27 24.14 -25.99 22.21
C ASP A 27 23.53 -24.65 22.66
N PHE A 28 23.07 -24.56 23.90
CA PHE A 28 22.60 -23.32 24.51
C PHE A 28 23.69 -22.24 24.57
N LEU A 29 24.90 -22.60 25.00
CA LEU A 29 26.02 -21.66 25.06
C LEU A 29 26.45 -21.22 23.66
N GLN A 30 26.40 -22.12 22.68
CA GLN A 30 26.70 -21.78 21.28
C GLN A 30 25.69 -20.77 20.71
N HIS A 31 24.38 -20.98 20.93
CA HIS A 31 23.34 -20.02 20.53
C HIS A 31 23.51 -18.66 21.21
N LEU A 32 23.79 -18.64 22.52
CA LEU A 32 24.01 -17.39 23.25
C LEU A 32 25.25 -16.64 22.74
N ASN A 33 26.34 -17.35 22.47
CA ASN A 33 27.56 -16.76 21.91
C ASN A 33 27.33 -16.22 20.49
N PHE A 34 26.56 -16.95 19.67
CA PHE A 34 26.19 -16.50 18.33
C PHE A 34 25.36 -15.22 18.37
N GLN A 35 24.34 -15.16 19.24
CA GLN A 35 23.52 -13.96 19.42
C GLN A 35 24.34 -12.75 19.89
N ARG A 36 25.29 -12.96 20.82
CA ARG A 36 26.19 -11.90 21.29
C ARG A 36 27.10 -11.40 20.18
N ALA A 37 27.70 -12.31 19.42
CA ALA A 37 28.55 -11.97 18.28
C ALA A 37 27.78 -11.17 17.23
N LEU A 38 26.56 -11.60 16.88
CA LEU A 38 25.70 -10.92 15.92
C LEU A 38 25.33 -9.51 16.38
N GLN A 39 24.99 -9.33 17.67
CA GLN A 39 24.73 -8.01 18.25
C GLN A 39 25.96 -7.10 18.18
N GLY A 40 27.15 -7.66 18.44
CA GLY A 40 28.42 -6.95 18.34
C GLY A 40 28.71 -6.46 16.92
N GLU A 41 28.62 -7.36 15.93
CA GLU A 41 28.85 -7.02 14.52
C GLU A 41 27.85 -6.01 13.98
N LEU A 42 26.55 -6.20 14.25
CA LEU A 42 25.53 -5.22 13.85
C LEU A 42 25.82 -3.84 14.43
N GLY A 43 26.23 -3.78 15.70
CA GLY A 43 26.63 -2.53 16.34
C GLY A 43 27.81 -1.85 15.64
N ARG A 44 28.83 -2.63 15.21
CA ARG A 44 29.99 -2.10 14.48
C ARG A 44 29.60 -1.59 13.09
N THR A 45 28.84 -2.37 12.33
CA THR A 45 28.37 -1.96 11.00
C THR A 45 27.52 -0.69 11.06
N ILE A 46 26.65 -0.55 12.07
CA ILE A 46 25.85 0.67 12.25
C ILE A 46 26.74 1.86 12.65
N ALA A 47 27.80 1.64 13.44
CA ALA A 47 28.74 2.68 13.83
C ALA A 47 29.61 3.19 12.65
N GLU A 48 29.75 2.42 11.57
CA GLU A 48 30.41 2.88 10.34
C GLU A 48 29.57 3.90 9.55
N LEU A 49 28.27 4.03 9.87
CA LEU A 49 27.40 5.02 9.24
C LEU A 49 27.80 6.43 9.65
N GLY A 50 27.94 7.32 8.66
CA GLY A 50 28.30 8.71 8.87
C GLY A 50 27.33 9.43 9.82
N GLY A 51 27.85 9.88 10.96
CA GLY A 51 27.07 10.58 12.00
C GLY A 51 26.75 9.74 13.24
N VAL A 52 27.01 8.43 13.21
CA VAL A 52 26.93 7.54 14.38
C VAL A 52 28.32 7.44 15.03
N GLU A 53 28.42 7.74 16.32
CA GLU A 53 29.66 7.58 17.10
C GLU A 53 29.77 6.16 17.69
N SER A 54 28.65 5.59 18.12
CA SER A 54 28.56 4.20 18.55
C SER A 54 27.13 3.69 18.46
N ALA A 55 26.96 2.38 18.31
CA ALA A 55 25.65 1.74 18.31
C ALA A 55 25.67 0.48 19.17
N ARG A 56 24.55 0.21 19.85
CA ARG A 56 24.31 -1.00 20.64
C ARG A 56 23.03 -1.65 20.18
N VAL A 57 23.10 -2.93 19.83
CA VAL A 57 21.97 -3.70 19.33
C VAL A 57 21.58 -4.75 20.37
N HIS A 58 20.30 -4.80 20.70
CA HIS A 58 19.70 -5.83 21.53
C HIS A 58 18.71 -6.62 20.68
N LEU A 59 18.98 -7.92 20.53
CA LEU A 59 18.11 -8.85 19.81
C LEU A 59 17.35 -9.71 20.82
N ALA A 60 16.05 -9.85 20.63
CA ALA A 60 15.20 -10.80 21.32
C ALA A 60 14.75 -11.87 20.32
N ILE A 61 15.48 -12.99 20.28
CA ILE A 61 15.21 -14.13 19.40
C ILE A 61 14.59 -15.24 20.25
N PRO A 62 13.34 -15.63 19.99
CA PRO A 62 12.69 -16.70 20.75
C PRO A 62 13.21 -18.07 20.34
N GLU A 63 13.26 -19.00 21.31
CA GLU A 63 13.61 -20.39 21.06
C GLU A 63 12.46 -21.11 20.32
N ARG A 64 12.82 -22.01 19.39
CA ARG A 64 11.83 -22.84 18.68
C ARG A 64 11.34 -23.92 19.62
N SER A 65 10.07 -23.84 20.03
CA SER A 65 9.40 -24.91 20.80
C SER A 65 8.49 -25.72 19.90
N LEU A 66 8.62 -27.05 19.93
CA LEU A 66 7.73 -27.97 19.22
C LEU A 66 6.35 -28.11 19.89
N PHE A 67 6.15 -27.45 21.04
CA PHE A 67 4.98 -27.66 21.91
C PHE A 67 4.05 -26.44 22.01
N VAL A 68 4.36 -25.34 21.34
CA VAL A 68 3.59 -24.09 21.44
C VAL A 68 3.30 -23.54 20.05
N SER A 69 2.02 -23.45 19.68
CA SER A 69 1.55 -22.90 18.39
C SER A 69 1.64 -21.37 18.28
N GLN A 70 2.33 -20.70 19.21
CA GLN A 70 2.62 -19.26 19.13
C GLN A 70 4.04 -19.06 18.62
N ASP A 71 4.16 -18.83 17.33
CA ASP A 71 5.36 -18.28 16.71
C ASP A 71 5.59 -16.87 17.27
N ARG A 72 6.36 -16.78 18.36
CA ARG A 72 6.88 -15.49 18.83
C ARG A 72 7.82 -14.99 17.74
N ARG A 73 7.56 -13.80 17.22
CA ARG A 73 8.42 -13.17 16.22
C ARG A 73 9.62 -12.53 16.93
N PRO A 74 10.81 -12.58 16.32
CA PRO A 74 11.97 -11.90 16.88
C PRO A 74 11.80 -10.37 16.79
N SER A 75 12.38 -9.66 17.75
CA SER A 75 12.38 -8.20 17.81
C SER A 75 13.75 -7.63 18.13
N ALA A 76 13.99 -6.36 17.81
CA ALA A 76 15.26 -5.70 18.07
C ALA A 76 15.10 -4.28 18.60
N SER A 77 16.03 -3.86 19.45
CA SER A 77 16.21 -2.48 19.89
C SER A 77 17.63 -2.03 19.59
N VAL A 78 17.75 -0.91 18.89
CA VAL A 78 19.02 -0.31 18.46
C VAL A 78 19.15 1.03 19.15
N VAL A 79 20.16 1.16 20.01
CA VAL A 79 20.52 2.42 20.65
C VAL A 79 21.68 3.02 19.86
N VAL A 80 21.50 4.23 19.34
CA VAL A 80 22.56 4.95 18.62
C VAL A 80 23.01 6.18 19.41
N ARG A 81 24.32 6.38 19.47
CA ARG A 81 24.92 7.63 19.93
C ARG A 81 25.38 8.39 18.70
N LEU A 82 24.89 9.62 18.56
CA LEU A 82 25.18 10.48 17.41
C LEU A 82 26.33 11.43 17.74
N ALA A 83 27.14 11.76 16.74
CA ALA A 83 28.15 12.79 16.87
C ALA A 83 27.50 14.16 17.18
N GLN A 84 28.20 15.01 17.92
CA GLN A 84 27.66 16.32 18.35
C GLN A 84 27.12 17.14 17.17
N GLY A 85 25.87 17.59 17.29
CA GLY A 85 25.18 18.40 16.28
C GLY A 85 24.78 17.64 15.01
N ARG A 86 24.88 16.31 14.98
CA ARG A 86 24.43 15.48 13.86
C ARG A 86 23.09 14.82 14.18
N ALA A 87 22.29 14.64 13.13
CA ALA A 87 21.06 13.86 13.14
C ALA A 87 21.13 12.84 12.00
N LEU A 88 20.43 11.71 12.17
CA LEU A 88 20.29 10.73 11.09
C LEU A 88 19.18 11.16 10.13
N SER A 89 19.40 10.99 8.82
CA SER A 89 18.34 11.14 7.83
C SER A 89 17.35 9.97 7.93
N ARG A 90 16.15 10.15 7.37
CA ARG A 90 15.14 9.08 7.28
C ARG A 90 15.67 7.87 6.52
N GLU A 91 16.44 8.08 5.45
CA GLU A 91 17.04 6.98 4.68
C GLU A 91 18.07 6.21 5.50
N GLN A 92 18.84 6.89 6.36
CA GLN A 92 19.79 6.24 7.26
C GLN A 92 19.07 5.40 8.32
N ILE A 93 17.98 5.91 8.89
CA ILE A 93 17.16 5.18 9.87
C ILE A 93 16.52 3.95 9.23
N ASP A 94 15.94 4.09 8.03
CA ASP A 94 15.38 2.97 7.27
C ASP A 94 16.47 1.94 6.91
N GLY A 95 17.66 2.40 6.54
CA GLY A 95 18.82 1.54 6.31
C GLY A 95 19.18 0.69 7.54
N ILE A 96 19.21 1.30 8.73
CA ILE A 96 19.47 0.60 10.00
C ILE A 96 18.38 -0.45 10.28
N VAL A 97 17.11 -0.08 10.11
CA VAL A 97 15.98 -0.99 10.34
C VAL A 97 16.05 -2.20 9.41
N HIS A 98 16.26 -1.98 8.12
CA HIS A 98 16.34 -3.07 7.14
C HIS A 98 17.60 -3.93 7.31
N LEU A 99 18.74 -3.35 7.69
CA LEU A 99 19.96 -4.09 7.99
C LEU A 99 19.71 -5.08 9.15
N VAL A 100 19.11 -4.61 10.25
CA VAL A 100 18.85 -5.45 11.42
C VAL A 100 17.78 -6.51 11.13
N ALA A 101 16.68 -6.13 10.49
CA ALA A 101 15.60 -7.05 10.15
C ALA A 101 16.04 -8.16 9.19
N SER A 102 16.90 -7.83 8.21
CA SER A 102 17.44 -8.83 7.28
C SER A 102 18.49 -9.74 7.91
N SER A 103 19.15 -9.29 8.98
CA SER A 103 20.19 -10.05 9.68
C SER A 103 19.63 -11.11 10.64
N VAL A 104 18.33 -11.08 10.93
CA VAL A 104 17.66 -12.05 11.79
C VAL A 104 16.49 -12.71 11.06
N GLN A 105 16.54 -14.03 10.95
CA GLN A 105 15.50 -14.79 10.26
C GLN A 105 14.12 -14.56 10.88
N GLY A 106 13.14 -14.20 10.04
CA GLY A 106 11.75 -14.02 10.46
C GLY A 106 11.48 -12.72 11.23
N MET A 107 12.46 -11.80 11.32
CA MET A 107 12.26 -10.47 11.86
C MET A 107 11.59 -9.58 10.82
N ALA A 108 10.50 -8.94 11.23
CA ALA A 108 9.83 -7.95 10.41
C ALA A 108 10.41 -6.54 10.70
N PRO A 109 10.52 -5.64 9.69
CA PRO A 109 11.11 -4.32 9.87
C PRO A 109 10.42 -3.46 10.95
N ASP A 110 9.11 -3.62 11.12
CA ASP A 110 8.30 -2.97 12.15
C ASP A 110 8.63 -3.45 13.59
N ALA A 111 9.28 -4.60 13.73
CA ALA A 111 9.74 -5.13 15.02
C ALA A 111 11.12 -4.58 15.46
N VAL A 112 11.71 -3.67 14.67
CA VAL A 112 12.98 -3.00 14.99
C VAL A 112 12.71 -1.57 15.46
N THR A 113 13.16 -1.26 16.67
CA THR A 113 13.06 0.08 17.24
C THR A 113 14.45 0.72 17.29
N VAL A 114 14.58 1.95 16.80
CA VAL A 114 15.83 2.73 16.90
C VAL A 114 15.60 3.90 17.85
N VAL A 115 16.49 4.07 18.82
CA VAL A 115 16.46 5.13 19.83
C VAL A 115 17.81 5.84 19.92
N ASP A 116 17.80 7.12 20.26
CA ASP A 116 19.02 7.86 20.58
C ASP A 116 19.45 7.69 22.06
N GLU A 117 20.63 8.20 22.41
CA GLU A 117 21.15 8.18 23.79
C GLU A 117 20.28 8.97 24.79
N GLY A 118 19.46 9.92 24.30
CA GLY A 118 18.49 10.69 25.07
C GLY A 118 17.16 9.96 25.31
N GLY A 119 17.00 8.75 24.78
CA GLY A 119 15.76 7.97 24.88
C GLY A 119 14.66 8.42 23.90
N ARG A 120 14.96 9.29 22.94
CA ARG A 120 14.04 9.65 21.87
C ARG A 120 14.04 8.53 20.84
N MET A 121 12.85 8.01 20.55
CA MET A 121 12.68 7.02 19.50
C MET A 121 12.77 7.69 18.12
N LEU A 122 13.70 7.21 17.29
CA LEU A 122 13.93 7.66 15.92
C LEU A 122 13.02 6.92 14.92
N THR A 123 12.56 5.71 15.28
CA THR A 123 11.55 4.95 14.52
C THR A 123 10.11 5.38 14.80
N ALA A 124 9.82 6.04 15.93
CA ALA A 124 8.47 6.49 16.30
C ALA A 124 7.91 7.62 15.43
N GLU A 125 8.74 8.25 14.59
CA GLU A 125 8.22 9.10 13.50
C GLU A 125 7.35 8.31 12.48
N ARG A 126 7.08 7.02 12.75
CA ARG A 126 6.28 6.08 11.95
C ARG A 126 4.98 5.58 12.60
N GLY A 127 4.64 5.93 13.86
CA GLY A 127 3.36 5.42 14.40
C GLY A 127 3.09 5.70 15.88
N GLY A 128 2.01 6.45 16.13
CA GLY A 128 1.41 6.67 17.45
C GLY A 128 1.02 8.13 17.65
N ASP A 129 -0.23 8.48 17.34
CA ASP A 129 -0.88 9.81 17.41
C ASP A 129 -0.23 10.97 16.60
N ASP A 130 1.06 10.87 16.28
CA ASP A 130 1.80 11.72 15.34
C ASP A 130 1.68 11.26 13.88
N ASP A 131 1.02 10.13 13.61
CA ASP A 131 0.82 9.59 12.25
C ASP A 131 -0.07 10.52 11.41
N ALA A 132 -0.99 11.25 12.05
CA ALA A 132 -1.73 12.33 11.40
C ALA A 132 -0.83 13.54 11.07
N LEU A 133 0.21 13.82 11.87
CA LEU A 133 1.15 14.91 11.61
C LEU A 133 2.24 14.51 10.60
N ALA A 134 2.71 13.27 10.61
CA ALA A 134 3.67 12.72 9.65
C ALA A 134 3.03 12.49 8.28
N ALA A 135 1.79 11.97 8.22
CA ALA A 135 1.00 11.95 6.99
C ALA A 135 0.69 13.37 6.48
N LYS A 136 0.43 14.34 7.38
CA LYS A 136 0.34 15.77 7.01
C LYS A 136 1.68 16.34 6.53
N GLY A 137 2.80 15.90 7.09
CA GLY A 137 4.15 16.30 6.67
C GLY A 137 4.44 15.87 5.25
N GLY A 138 4.22 14.59 4.94
CA GLY A 138 4.34 14.05 3.58
C GLY A 138 3.33 14.68 2.61
N ALA A 139 2.08 14.91 3.05
CA ALA A 139 1.07 15.61 2.25
C ALA A 139 1.47 17.07 1.95
N LEU A 140 2.03 17.78 2.94
CA LEU A 140 2.52 19.15 2.79
C LEU A 140 3.75 19.23 1.89
N GLU A 141 4.69 18.29 2.01
CA GLU A 141 5.84 18.19 1.11
C GLU A 141 5.42 17.88 -0.32
N TYR A 142 4.46 16.96 -0.50
CA TYR A 142 3.88 16.67 -1.81
C TYR A 142 3.19 17.90 -2.41
N GLN A 143 2.39 18.60 -1.62
CA GLN A 143 1.75 19.85 -2.03
C GLN A 143 2.79 20.90 -2.45
N ARG A 144 3.81 21.15 -1.62
CA ARG A 144 4.90 22.08 -1.94
C ARG A 144 5.69 21.66 -3.18
N GLY A 145 5.85 20.37 -3.42
CA GLY A 145 6.49 19.83 -4.62
C GLY A 145 5.70 20.19 -5.89
N ILE A 146 4.37 20.04 -5.85
CA ILE A 146 3.48 20.47 -6.95
C ILE A 146 3.56 21.98 -7.15
N GLU A 147 3.47 22.76 -6.07
CA GLU A 147 3.54 24.22 -6.11
C GLU A 147 4.86 24.69 -6.74
N ARG A 148 6.01 24.20 -6.25
CA ARG A 148 7.33 24.53 -6.80
C ARG A 148 7.47 24.15 -8.28
N THR A 149 7.02 22.94 -8.65
CA THR A 149 7.08 22.49 -10.04
C THR A 149 6.25 23.39 -10.96
N ALA A 150 5.09 23.85 -10.50
CA ALA A 150 4.26 24.79 -11.24
C ALA A 150 4.90 26.18 -11.33
N GLU A 151 5.46 26.70 -10.23
CA GLU A 151 6.20 27.97 -10.20
C GLU A 151 7.36 27.96 -11.22
N GLU A 152 8.20 26.92 -11.20
CA GLU A 152 9.35 26.77 -12.12
C GLU A 152 8.93 26.70 -13.59
N ARG A 153 7.81 26.02 -13.89
CA ARG A 153 7.25 25.97 -15.25
C ARG A 153 6.77 27.34 -15.73
N ILE A 154 6.10 28.10 -14.85
CA ILE A 154 5.62 29.45 -15.19
C ILE A 154 6.82 30.37 -15.44
N GLU A 155 7.80 30.35 -14.53
CA GLU A 155 8.98 31.22 -14.63
C GLU A 155 9.85 30.89 -15.84
N SER A 156 10.08 29.60 -16.14
CA SER A 156 10.86 29.18 -17.32
C SER A 156 10.19 29.57 -18.64
N LEU A 157 8.86 29.48 -18.73
CA LEU A 157 8.13 29.88 -19.93
C LEU A 157 8.13 31.40 -20.12
N LEU A 158 7.78 32.15 -19.08
CA LEU A 158 7.66 33.61 -19.19
C LEU A 158 9.03 34.28 -19.29
N SER A 159 10.08 33.74 -18.66
CA SER A 159 11.44 34.29 -18.76
C SER A 159 11.98 34.30 -20.20
N THR A 160 11.53 33.37 -21.06
CA THR A 160 11.88 33.38 -22.49
C THR A 160 11.31 34.60 -23.22
N VAL A 161 10.18 35.14 -22.75
CA VAL A 161 9.51 36.29 -23.35
C VAL A 161 9.96 37.60 -22.72
N VAL A 162 10.07 37.65 -21.38
CA VAL A 162 10.29 38.90 -20.64
C VAL A 162 11.73 39.10 -20.16
N GLY A 163 12.55 38.06 -20.20
CA GLY A 163 13.93 38.05 -19.68
C GLY A 163 14.04 37.39 -18.31
N ALA A 164 15.23 36.86 -18.01
CA ALA A 164 15.53 36.22 -16.73
C ALA A 164 15.37 37.21 -15.56
N GLY A 165 14.75 36.76 -14.46
CA GLY A 165 14.55 37.55 -13.25
C GLY A 165 13.41 38.56 -13.30
N LYS A 166 12.67 38.66 -14.43
CA LYS A 166 11.53 39.57 -14.60
C LYS A 166 10.16 38.95 -14.31
N VAL A 167 10.13 37.78 -13.71
CA VAL A 167 8.91 37.04 -13.39
C VAL A 167 9.03 36.53 -11.97
N LYS A 168 7.96 36.69 -11.19
CA LYS A 168 7.77 35.98 -9.92
C LYS A 168 6.42 35.29 -9.97
N ALA A 169 6.42 33.96 -9.87
CA ALA A 169 5.19 33.19 -9.80
C ALA A 169 4.97 32.69 -8.36
N ARG A 170 3.72 32.64 -7.94
CA ARG A 170 3.29 31.95 -6.73
C ARG A 170 2.12 31.05 -7.04
N VAL A 171 2.21 29.81 -6.60
CA VAL A 171 1.17 28.80 -6.80
C VAL A 171 0.75 28.25 -5.45
N ALA A 172 -0.55 28.24 -5.20
CA ALA A 172 -1.16 27.52 -4.09
C ALA A 172 -2.00 26.38 -4.66
N ALA A 173 -1.72 25.15 -4.22
CA ALA A 173 -2.42 23.96 -4.68
C ALA A 173 -3.25 23.35 -3.56
N THR A 174 -4.54 23.13 -3.79
CA THR A 174 -5.36 22.31 -2.90
C THR A 174 -5.37 20.88 -3.44
N VAL A 175 -4.85 19.93 -2.66
CA VAL A 175 -4.77 18.52 -3.04
C VAL A 175 -5.73 17.70 -2.18
N ASP A 176 -6.46 16.78 -2.82
CA ASP A 176 -7.32 15.82 -2.14
C ASP A 176 -6.52 14.54 -1.82
N PHE A 177 -6.30 14.31 -0.53
CA PHE A 177 -5.64 13.10 -0.01
C PHE A 177 -6.64 12.06 0.50
N SER A 178 -7.93 12.24 0.26
CA SER A 178 -8.95 11.26 0.67
C SER A 178 -8.82 9.98 -0.14
N ARG A 179 -8.79 8.85 0.56
CA ARG A 179 -8.85 7.52 -0.07
C ARG A 179 -10.31 7.09 -0.14
N THR A 180 -10.90 7.16 -1.32
CA THR A 180 -12.26 6.69 -1.56
C THR A 180 -12.22 5.30 -2.19
N GLU A 181 -12.79 4.30 -1.51
CA GLU A 181 -13.05 2.96 -2.05
C GLU A 181 -14.54 2.87 -2.41
N ARG A 182 -14.84 2.74 -3.71
CA ARG A 182 -16.20 2.50 -4.19
C ARG A 182 -16.31 1.02 -4.56
N LYS A 183 -17.25 0.32 -3.92
CA LYS A 183 -17.66 -1.04 -4.29
C LYS A 183 -19.00 -0.96 -4.99
N GLU A 184 -19.02 -1.26 -6.27
CA GLU A 184 -20.24 -1.36 -7.06
C GLU A 184 -20.54 -2.84 -7.31
N GLU A 185 -21.74 -3.26 -6.92
CA GLU A 185 -22.23 -4.62 -7.12
C GLU A 185 -23.38 -4.57 -8.12
N THR A 186 -23.10 -5.01 -9.35
CA THR A 186 -24.09 -5.06 -10.43
C THR A 186 -24.52 -6.50 -10.64
N TYR A 187 -25.84 -6.71 -10.63
CA TYR A 187 -26.47 -7.98 -10.98
C TYR A 187 -26.98 -7.92 -12.41
N ASP A 188 -26.63 -8.91 -13.22
CA ASP A 188 -27.20 -9.07 -14.56
C ASP A 188 -28.30 -10.16 -14.50
N PRO A 189 -29.58 -9.79 -14.56
CA PRO A 189 -30.70 -10.73 -14.45
C PRO A 189 -30.87 -11.63 -15.68
N ASP A 190 -30.26 -11.28 -16.82
CA ASP A 190 -30.40 -12.03 -18.08
C ASP A 190 -29.34 -13.14 -18.20
N ARG A 191 -28.24 -13.03 -17.43
CA ARG A 191 -27.22 -14.07 -17.29
C ARG A 191 -27.45 -14.89 -16.03
N THR A 192 -28.46 -15.75 -16.08
CA THR A 192 -28.72 -16.74 -15.04
C THR A 192 -28.12 -18.09 -15.44
N ALA A 193 -27.29 -18.65 -14.56
CA ALA A 193 -26.82 -20.03 -14.67
C ALA A 193 -27.62 -20.91 -13.71
N VAL A 194 -28.07 -22.08 -14.18
CA VAL A 194 -28.72 -23.09 -13.33
C VAL A 194 -27.61 -23.82 -12.57
N THR A 195 -27.48 -23.54 -11.28
CA THR A 195 -26.44 -24.15 -10.43
C THR A 195 -26.88 -25.49 -9.85
N GLU A 196 -28.18 -25.69 -9.64
CA GLU A 196 -28.73 -26.96 -9.15
C GLU A 196 -30.11 -27.22 -9.76
N SER A 197 -30.30 -28.40 -10.36
CA SER A 197 -31.60 -28.89 -10.80
C SER A 197 -31.87 -30.22 -10.12
N ARG A 198 -32.91 -30.27 -9.30
CA ARG A 198 -33.39 -31.50 -8.66
C ARG A 198 -34.69 -31.90 -9.34
N LEU A 199 -34.62 -32.97 -10.12
CA LEU A 199 -35.78 -33.61 -10.73
C LEU A 199 -36.11 -34.89 -9.95
N THR A 200 -37.20 -34.87 -9.19
CA THR A 200 -37.73 -36.07 -8.52
C THR A 200 -38.92 -36.58 -9.34
N ARG A 201 -38.71 -37.74 -9.96
CA ARG A 201 -39.75 -38.47 -10.70
C ARG A 201 -40.10 -39.72 -9.91
N GLU A 202 -41.34 -39.80 -9.43
CA GLU A 202 -41.90 -41.00 -8.82
C GLU A 202 -42.88 -41.62 -9.81
N GLU A 203 -42.59 -42.86 -10.21
CA GLU A 203 -43.46 -43.66 -11.06
C GLU A 203 -43.87 -44.89 -10.26
N THR A 204 -45.17 -44.99 -9.95
CA THR A 204 -45.72 -46.17 -9.30
C THR A 204 -46.44 -47.00 -10.34
N ASN A 205 -45.85 -48.15 -10.69
CA ASN A 205 -46.52 -49.17 -11.49
C ASN A 205 -47.20 -50.16 -10.54
N GLY A 206 -48.54 -50.12 -10.50
CA GLY A 206 -49.32 -51.06 -9.70
C GLY A 206 -49.10 -52.50 -10.19
N ALA A 207 -48.81 -53.42 -9.26
CA ALA A 207 -48.66 -54.84 -9.58
C ALA A 207 -49.98 -55.42 -10.11
N LYS A 208 -49.92 -56.18 -11.22
CA LYS A 208 -51.06 -56.94 -11.73
C LYS A 208 -51.48 -57.97 -10.68
N VAL A 209 -52.64 -57.76 -10.07
CA VAL A 209 -53.29 -58.78 -9.23
C VAL A 209 -53.87 -59.82 -10.18
N ALA A 210 -53.33 -61.04 -10.16
CA ALA A 210 -53.92 -62.18 -10.85
C ALA A 210 -55.27 -62.49 -10.19
N ALA A 211 -56.36 -62.05 -10.81
CA ALA A 211 -57.71 -62.41 -10.40
C ALA A 211 -57.96 -63.88 -10.79
N GLY A 212 -57.91 -64.78 -9.81
CA GLY A 212 -58.36 -66.16 -10.00
C GLY A 212 -59.80 -66.20 -10.47
N ALA A 213 -60.05 -66.84 -11.62
CA ALA A 213 -61.36 -66.92 -12.23
C ALA A 213 -62.34 -67.75 -11.36
N PRO A 214 -63.55 -67.23 -11.05
CA PRO A 214 -64.57 -67.98 -10.35
C PRO A 214 -65.52 -68.70 -11.34
N GLY A 215 -65.76 -69.99 -11.12
CA GLY A 215 -67.01 -70.65 -11.56
C GLY A 215 -66.93 -71.70 -12.68
N THR A 216 -67.01 -72.97 -12.25
CA THR A 216 -67.60 -74.19 -12.83
C THR A 216 -67.92 -74.36 -14.34
N ALA A 217 -67.24 -75.38 -14.90
CA ALA A 217 -67.71 -76.52 -15.72
C ALA A 217 -68.45 -76.32 -17.07
N SER A 218 -67.94 -76.93 -18.14
CA SER A 218 -68.47 -78.22 -18.67
C SER A 218 -67.79 -78.65 -19.99
N ASN A 219 -67.67 -79.97 -20.16
CA ASN A 219 -67.19 -80.71 -21.33
C ASN A 219 -67.49 -80.08 -22.70
N LEU A 220 -66.48 -79.99 -23.58
CA LEU A 220 -66.49 -80.54 -24.94
C LEU A 220 -65.09 -80.40 -25.56
N THR A 221 -64.61 -81.48 -26.18
CA THR A 221 -63.42 -81.50 -27.04
C THR A 221 -63.49 -80.40 -28.08
N ASN A 222 -62.49 -79.50 -28.13
CA ASN A 222 -62.09 -78.79 -29.34
C ASN A 222 -60.77 -78.03 -29.16
N ASP A 223 -59.86 -78.30 -30.10
CA ASP A 223 -58.89 -77.41 -30.76
C ASP A 223 -58.36 -76.17 -29.99
N PRO A 224 -57.04 -76.05 -29.73
CA PRO A 224 -56.47 -74.84 -29.18
C PRO A 224 -56.25 -73.80 -30.28
N ALA A 225 -57.27 -72.97 -30.54
CA ALA A 225 -57.07 -71.61 -31.01
C ALA A 225 -56.94 -70.70 -29.77
N THR A 226 -55.72 -70.23 -29.47
CA THR A 226 -55.47 -69.30 -28.37
C THR A 226 -55.67 -67.85 -28.81
N ILE A 227 -56.59 -67.19 -28.10
CA ILE A 227 -57.03 -65.80 -28.25
C ILE A 227 -56.03 -64.87 -27.54
N ALA A 228 -55.65 -63.77 -28.21
CA ALA A 228 -54.84 -62.69 -27.66
C ALA A 228 -55.67 -61.78 -26.74
N GLY A 229 -55.12 -61.41 -25.58
CA GLY A 229 -55.72 -60.45 -24.64
C GLY A 229 -54.63 -59.57 -23.99
N GLU A 230 -54.55 -58.32 -24.43
CA GLU A 230 -53.72 -57.26 -23.86
C GLU A 230 -54.22 -56.87 -22.45
N THR A 231 -53.30 -56.71 -21.49
CA THR A 231 -53.60 -56.20 -20.14
C THR A 231 -52.60 -55.12 -19.74
N GLY A 232 -53.01 -53.84 -19.72
CA GLY A 232 -52.23 -52.71 -19.19
C GLY A 232 -52.83 -52.21 -17.87
N GLY A 233 -52.03 -52.13 -16.81
CA GLY A 233 -52.44 -51.61 -15.49
C GLY A 233 -52.31 -50.08 -15.37
N PRO A 234 -52.93 -49.45 -14.35
CA PRO A 234 -52.87 -47.99 -14.18
C PRO A 234 -51.48 -47.52 -13.73
N ARG A 235 -50.99 -46.46 -14.38
CA ARG A 235 -49.69 -45.82 -14.12
C ARG A 235 -49.93 -44.39 -13.62
N THR A 236 -49.34 -44.06 -12.47
CA THR A 236 -49.35 -42.69 -11.92
C THR A 236 -47.91 -42.16 -11.92
N GLU A 237 -47.72 -40.98 -12.52
CA GLU A 237 -46.43 -40.27 -12.57
C GLU A 237 -46.55 -38.97 -11.77
N LYS A 238 -45.64 -38.75 -10.81
CA LYS A 238 -45.45 -37.47 -10.12
C LYS A 238 -44.07 -36.91 -10.46
N ARG A 239 -44.01 -35.65 -10.89
CA ARG A 239 -42.77 -34.94 -11.23
C ARG A 239 -42.66 -33.66 -10.40
N ASP A 240 -41.70 -33.61 -9.49
CA ASP A 240 -41.31 -32.42 -8.73
C ASP A 240 -39.96 -31.91 -9.28
N GLU A 241 -39.89 -30.63 -9.68
CA GLU A 241 -38.70 -30.00 -10.24
C GLU A 241 -38.36 -28.71 -9.47
N THR A 242 -37.19 -28.70 -8.82
CA THR A 242 -36.66 -27.53 -8.13
C THR A 242 -35.39 -27.07 -8.84
N GLN A 243 -35.40 -25.84 -9.36
CA GLN A 243 -34.23 -25.22 -9.98
C GLN A 243 -33.73 -24.06 -9.12
N LYS A 244 -32.42 -24.01 -8.88
CA LYS A 244 -31.73 -22.93 -8.18
C LYS A 244 -30.89 -22.13 -9.16
N PHE A 245 -31.13 -20.82 -9.22
CA PHE A 245 -30.41 -19.89 -10.09
C PHE A 245 -29.40 -19.09 -9.27
N GLU A 246 -28.20 -18.93 -9.81
CA GLU A 246 -27.26 -17.91 -9.36
C GLU A 246 -27.21 -16.80 -10.42
N VAL A 247 -27.52 -15.57 -9.99
CA VAL A 247 -27.37 -14.37 -10.83
C VAL A 247 -25.89 -13.99 -10.87
N SER A 248 -25.39 -13.69 -12.06
CA SER A 248 -24.01 -13.24 -12.20
C SER A 248 -23.79 -11.93 -11.43
N LYS A 249 -22.75 -11.92 -10.59
CA LYS A 249 -22.33 -10.78 -9.77
C LYS A 249 -21.06 -10.20 -10.37
N THR A 250 -21.10 -8.92 -10.74
CA THR A 250 -19.89 -8.17 -11.09
C THR A 250 -19.56 -7.23 -9.93
N LEU A 251 -18.42 -7.45 -9.28
CA LEU A 251 -17.92 -6.57 -8.23
C LEU A 251 -16.84 -5.66 -8.83
N VAL A 252 -17.15 -4.37 -8.96
CA VAL A 252 -16.16 -3.35 -9.35
C VAL A 252 -15.70 -2.64 -8.09
N THR A 253 -14.45 -2.87 -7.71
CA THR A 253 -13.79 -2.11 -6.64
C THR A 253 -12.94 -1.02 -7.29
N THR A 254 -13.39 0.22 -7.21
CA THR A 254 -12.63 1.39 -7.65
C THR A 254 -11.93 2.02 -6.45
N VAL A 255 -10.61 2.00 -6.46
CA VAL A 255 -9.78 2.74 -5.50
C VAL A 255 -9.32 4.02 -6.19
N ALA A 256 -9.82 5.17 -5.75
CA ALA A 256 -9.39 6.45 -6.30
C ALA A 256 -7.91 6.71 -5.96
N PRO A 257 -7.10 7.23 -6.90
CA PRO A 257 -5.73 7.64 -6.60
C PRO A 257 -5.76 8.79 -5.58
N VAL A 258 -4.92 8.69 -4.55
CA VAL A 258 -4.71 9.78 -3.59
C VAL A 258 -3.79 10.83 -4.19
N GLY A 259 -3.99 12.11 -3.86
CA GLY A 259 -3.11 13.19 -4.31
C GLY A 259 -3.59 13.91 -5.57
N SER A 260 -4.87 13.80 -5.94
CA SER A 260 -5.41 14.58 -7.06
C SER A 260 -5.55 16.06 -6.72
N VAL A 261 -5.14 16.95 -7.63
CA VAL A 261 -5.27 18.41 -7.46
C VAL A 261 -6.73 18.83 -7.58
N LYS A 262 -7.31 19.33 -6.50
CA LYS A 262 -8.68 19.84 -6.44
C LYS A 262 -8.78 21.19 -7.15
N ASN A 263 -7.93 22.14 -6.78
CA ASN A 263 -7.84 23.45 -7.43
C ASN A 263 -6.43 24.03 -7.34
N LEU A 264 -6.16 25.00 -8.21
CA LEU A 264 -4.94 25.79 -8.25
C LEU A 264 -5.29 27.28 -8.19
N SER A 265 -4.56 28.02 -7.35
CA SER A 265 -4.56 29.48 -7.35
C SER A 265 -3.17 29.96 -7.74
N VAL A 266 -3.10 30.65 -8.87
CA VAL A 266 -1.84 31.11 -9.47
C VAL A 266 -1.83 32.62 -9.53
N ALA A 267 -0.79 33.22 -8.96
CA ALA A 267 -0.52 34.65 -9.05
C ALA A 267 0.83 34.86 -9.74
N VAL A 268 0.84 35.65 -10.81
CA VAL A 268 2.05 35.93 -11.58
C VAL A 268 2.30 37.43 -11.61
N LEU A 269 3.47 37.82 -11.13
CA LEU A 269 3.96 39.19 -11.20
C LEU A 269 5.01 39.29 -12.30
N ILE A 270 4.79 40.22 -13.21
CA ILE A 270 5.66 40.43 -14.36
C ILE A 270 6.26 41.84 -14.30
N ASP A 271 7.59 41.93 -14.40
CA ASP A 271 8.27 43.22 -14.47
C ASP A 271 8.15 43.81 -15.88
N GLY A 272 8.06 45.14 -15.91
CA GLY A 272 7.86 45.95 -17.09
C GLY A 272 9.17 46.31 -17.79
N THR A 273 9.10 47.40 -18.55
CA THR A 273 10.28 48.02 -19.17
C THR A 273 10.59 49.33 -18.47
N TYR A 274 11.86 49.72 -18.45
CA TYR A 274 12.29 50.99 -17.86
C TYR A 274 12.70 51.93 -18.97
N ARG A 275 12.08 53.11 -19.02
CA ARG A 275 12.50 54.20 -19.89
C ARG A 275 13.28 55.21 -19.05
N GLU A 276 14.42 55.67 -19.54
CA GLU A 276 15.12 56.79 -18.91
C GLU A 276 14.53 58.10 -19.42
N GLU A 277 13.91 58.84 -18.51
CA GLU A 277 13.57 60.25 -18.70
C GLU A 277 14.35 61.06 -17.66
N SER A 278 15.15 62.01 -18.13
CA SER A 278 15.83 63.00 -17.29
C SER A 278 16.69 62.40 -16.15
N GLY A 279 17.41 61.30 -16.42
CA GLY A 279 18.29 60.65 -15.44
C GLY A 279 17.58 59.84 -14.35
N LYS A 280 16.25 59.64 -14.47
CA LYS A 280 15.47 58.74 -13.60
C LYS A 280 14.88 57.60 -14.43
N ARG A 281 14.97 56.39 -13.90
CA ARG A 281 14.31 55.20 -14.46
C ARG A 281 12.81 55.28 -14.18
N VAL A 282 12.00 55.49 -15.22
CA VAL A 282 10.55 55.47 -15.14
C VAL A 282 10.05 54.09 -15.56
N PHE A 283 9.26 53.46 -14.70
CA PHE A 283 8.63 52.18 -14.96
C PHE A 283 7.50 52.35 -15.98
N VAL A 284 7.57 51.57 -17.06
CA VAL A 284 6.52 51.46 -18.07
C VAL A 284 5.86 50.09 -17.89
N PRO A 285 4.61 50.03 -17.38
CA PRO A 285 3.88 48.78 -17.29
C PRO A 285 3.68 48.19 -18.68
N ARG A 286 3.55 46.86 -18.75
CA ARG A 286 3.17 46.18 -20.00
C ARG A 286 1.75 46.55 -20.39
N THR A 287 1.48 46.46 -21.69
CA THR A 287 0.14 46.72 -22.24
C THR A 287 -0.83 45.60 -21.86
N ASP A 288 -2.13 45.92 -21.77
CA ASP A 288 -3.16 44.94 -21.41
C ASP A 288 -3.19 43.75 -22.40
N ASP A 289 -2.98 44.01 -23.70
CA ASP A 289 -2.86 42.97 -24.74
C ASP A 289 -1.72 41.98 -24.51
N GLU A 290 -0.59 42.45 -23.97
CA GLU A 290 0.54 41.57 -23.62
C GLU A 290 0.22 40.72 -22.39
N ILE A 291 -0.44 41.33 -21.39
CA ILE A 291 -0.87 40.64 -20.17
C ILE A 291 -1.88 39.53 -20.51
N GLU A 292 -2.83 39.79 -21.42
CA GLU A 292 -3.82 38.79 -21.84
C GLU A 292 -3.16 37.59 -22.54
N LYS A 293 -2.21 37.85 -23.45
CA LYS A 293 -1.44 36.77 -24.12
C LYS A 293 -0.61 35.96 -23.13
N MET A 294 0.04 36.61 -22.17
CA MET A 294 0.80 35.93 -21.12
C MET A 294 -0.12 35.12 -20.21
N THR A 295 -1.30 35.64 -19.89
CA THR A 295 -2.32 34.92 -19.12
C THR A 295 -2.76 33.65 -19.82
N ALA A 296 -3.06 33.71 -21.13
CA ALA A 296 -3.42 32.53 -21.93
C ALA A 296 -2.29 31.49 -22.00
N LEU A 297 -1.04 31.94 -22.10
CA LEU A 297 0.14 31.08 -22.12
C LEU A 297 0.33 30.35 -20.78
N VAL A 298 0.21 31.07 -19.66
CA VAL A 298 0.30 30.50 -18.31
C VAL A 298 -0.84 29.52 -18.05
N ALA A 299 -2.07 29.87 -18.44
CA ALA A 299 -3.23 28.99 -18.29
C ALA A 299 -3.02 27.64 -18.99
N SER A 300 -2.47 27.68 -20.21
CA SER A 300 -2.17 26.48 -21.01
C SER A 300 -1.03 25.65 -20.42
N ALA A 301 -0.01 26.30 -19.86
CA ALA A 301 1.17 25.64 -19.30
C ALA A 301 0.90 24.89 -17.99
N VAL A 302 0.06 25.48 -17.13
CA VAL A 302 -0.29 24.92 -15.82
C VAL A 302 -1.49 23.97 -15.91
N GLY A 303 -2.26 24.03 -17.00
CA GLY A 303 -3.47 23.23 -17.17
C GLY A 303 -4.62 23.77 -16.31
N ILE A 304 -4.77 25.10 -16.28
CA ILE A 304 -5.85 25.77 -15.56
C ILE A 304 -7.19 25.31 -16.11
N SER A 305 -8.09 24.90 -15.21
CA SER A 305 -9.42 24.42 -15.57
C SER A 305 -10.48 25.11 -14.72
N GLU A 306 -11.40 25.81 -15.39
CA GLU A 306 -12.56 26.42 -14.72
C GLU A 306 -13.46 25.36 -14.06
N ALA A 307 -13.56 24.17 -14.64
CA ALA A 307 -14.32 23.05 -14.08
C ALA A 307 -13.76 22.56 -12.74
N ARG A 308 -12.45 22.73 -12.50
CA ARG A 308 -11.79 22.46 -11.20
C ARG A 308 -11.91 23.63 -10.21
N GLY A 309 -12.34 24.81 -10.67
CA GLY A 309 -12.40 26.03 -9.86
C GLY A 309 -11.05 26.72 -9.68
N ASP A 310 -10.16 26.58 -10.67
CA ASP A 310 -8.86 27.24 -10.67
C ASP A 310 -8.98 28.76 -10.85
N ARG A 311 -8.00 29.49 -10.31
CA ARG A 311 -7.90 30.95 -10.47
C ARG A 311 -6.50 31.33 -10.93
N LEU A 312 -6.44 32.24 -11.90
CA LEU A 312 -5.21 32.79 -12.44
C LEU A 312 -5.31 34.31 -12.45
N GLU A 313 -4.33 34.98 -11.87
CA GLU A 313 -4.18 36.43 -11.91
C GLU A 313 -2.76 36.80 -12.36
N VAL A 314 -2.66 37.67 -13.36
CA VAL A 314 -1.39 38.15 -13.92
C VAL A 314 -1.37 39.66 -13.88
N THR A 315 -0.37 40.22 -13.20
CA THR A 315 -0.26 41.68 -13.01
C THR A 315 1.15 42.16 -13.35
N SER A 316 1.24 43.36 -13.93
CA SER A 316 2.50 44.04 -14.21
C SER A 316 2.83 45.07 -13.13
N ALA A 317 3.90 44.88 -12.37
CA ALA A 317 4.35 45.83 -11.34
C ALA A 317 5.88 45.81 -11.17
N PRO A 318 6.50 46.92 -10.71
CA PRO A 318 7.94 46.96 -10.45
C PRO A 318 8.31 46.17 -9.19
N PHE A 319 9.40 45.40 -9.23
CA PHE A 319 9.95 44.67 -8.07
C PHE A 319 11.44 44.37 -8.19
#